data_AF-A0A2H5VEW5-F1
#
_entry.id   AF-A0A2H5VEW5-F1
#
_cell.length_a   1.000
_cell.length_b   1.000
_cell.length_c   1.000
_cell.angle_alpha   90.00
_cell.angle_beta   90.00
_cell.angle_gamma   90.00
#
_symmetry.space_group_name_H-M   'P 1'
#
loop_
_entity.id
_entity.type
_entity.pdbx_description
1 polymer ?
#
loop_
_entity_poly.entity_id
_entity_poly.type
_entity_poly.pdbx_seq_one_letter_code
_entity_poly.pdbx_strand_id
1 'polypeptide(L)'
;MVPSKYESKYISSEIFSILDHEIRRDILSLIYDKQEVTYTELLTLLNVEDGLLNFHLRKMRPLLILTKEGTYMLSEKGKLAYYLLHFAEDNLKKPFKKVSKNLLLKRTLAFFLDFIILFFFTMVFWDEHFFHFFGSLILLKINYLDIMDILYDIYHNHAHLFFMGYIIFTLLEANTGQTLGKYFVRIKVLKTNERRLTLMDVAIRNLGKVFLLPLDLLLGIILSYKAGYIRFFDFLAKTKVEEAL
;
A
#
# COMPACT_ATOMS: atom_id res chain seq x y z
N MET A 1 28.80 -10.05 23.44
CA MET A 1 27.79 -11.13 23.52
C MET A 1 26.56 -10.66 22.75
N VAL A 2 26.12 -11.40 21.72
CA VAL A 2 24.90 -11.06 20.98
C VAL A 2 23.72 -11.63 21.76
N PRO A 3 22.71 -10.82 22.13
CA PRO A 3 21.57 -11.28 22.92
C PRO A 3 20.75 -12.31 22.15
N SER A 4 20.16 -13.27 22.86
CA SER A 4 19.33 -14.30 22.23
C SER A 4 18.06 -13.69 21.62
N LYS A 5 17.46 -14.37 20.62
CA LYS A 5 16.21 -13.92 19.98
C LYS A 5 15.04 -13.71 20.97
N TYR A 6 15.03 -14.45 22.08
CA TYR A 6 14.02 -14.29 23.14
C TYR A 6 14.27 -13.04 23.98
N GLU A 7 15.54 -12.78 24.27
CA GLU A 7 16.01 -11.63 25.03
C GLU A 7 15.78 -10.32 24.27
N SER A 8 16.04 -10.31 22.96
CA SER A 8 15.75 -9.16 22.10
C SER A 8 14.25 -8.82 22.04
N LYS A 9 13.39 -9.84 22.01
CA LYS A 9 11.92 -9.66 22.02
C LYS A 9 11.46 -9.03 23.34
N TYR A 10 11.97 -9.50 24.47
CA TYR A 10 11.60 -8.99 25.79
C TYR A 10 12.01 -7.52 25.97
N ILE A 11 13.23 -7.17 25.57
CA ILE A 11 13.74 -5.78 25.62
C ILE A 11 12.85 -4.84 24.79
N SER A 12 12.43 -5.28 23.59
CA SER A 12 11.55 -4.47 22.76
C SER A 12 10.20 -4.20 23.43
N SER A 13 9.55 -5.23 24.00
CA SER A 13 8.25 -5.07 24.67
C SER A 13 8.32 -4.19 25.91
N GLU A 14 9.43 -4.27 26.67
CA GLU A 14 9.64 -3.43 27.84
C GLU A 14 9.72 -1.95 27.45
N ILE A 15 10.54 -1.59 26.44
CA ILE A 15 10.66 -0.21 25.94
C ILE A 15 9.31 0.32 25.45
N PHE A 16 8.55 -0.46 24.68
CA PHE A 16 7.24 -0.04 24.19
C PHE A 16 6.25 0.21 25.33
N SER A 17 6.24 -0.64 26.36
CA SER A 17 5.38 -0.43 27.54
C SER A 17 5.72 0.86 28.30
N ILE A 18 7.01 1.22 28.35
CA ILE A 18 7.47 2.47 28.93
C ILE A 18 7.11 3.66 28.04
N LEU A 19 7.10 3.57 26.71
CA LEU A 19 6.82 4.71 25.84
C LEU A 19 5.35 4.87 25.42
N ASP A 20 4.45 4.02 25.93
CA ASP A 20 3.03 4.02 25.60
C ASP A 20 2.29 5.33 25.93
N HIS A 21 2.83 6.16 26.83
CA HIS A 21 2.21 7.41 27.26
C HIS A 21 2.91 8.66 26.70
N GLU A 22 2.13 9.67 26.32
CA GLU A 22 2.62 10.91 25.68
C GLU A 22 3.65 11.66 26.53
N ILE A 23 3.34 11.96 27.80
CA ILE A 23 4.27 12.63 28.72
C ILE A 23 5.64 11.93 28.79
N ARG A 24 5.70 10.60 28.67
CA ARG A 24 6.97 9.86 28.70
C ARG A 24 7.77 10.01 27.41
N ARG A 25 7.09 10.14 26.27
CA ARG A 25 7.72 10.47 24.98
C ARG A 25 8.24 11.91 24.98
N ASP A 26 7.51 12.82 25.61
CA ASP A 26 7.92 14.22 25.74
C ASP A 26 9.13 14.37 26.67
N ILE A 27 9.12 13.71 27.84
CA ILE A 27 10.29 13.62 28.74
C ILE A 27 11.50 13.08 27.97
N LEU A 28 11.33 11.99 27.22
CA LEU A 28 12.41 11.37 26.46
C LEU A 28 13.01 12.33 25.44
N SER A 29 12.16 13.07 24.73
CA SER A 29 12.57 14.03 23.70
C SER A 29 13.27 15.25 24.30
N LEU A 30 12.72 15.82 25.38
CA LEU A 30 13.32 16.96 26.08
C LEU A 30 14.72 16.65 26.61
N ILE A 31 14.92 15.47 27.20
CA ILE A 31 16.23 15.07 27.72
C ILE A 31 17.20 14.77 26.58
N TYR A 32 16.75 14.19 25.46
CA TYR A 32 17.60 14.01 24.30
C TYR A 32 18.11 15.35 23.75
N ASP A 33 17.22 16.32 23.57
CA ASP A 33 17.55 17.62 22.96
C ASP A 33 18.49 18.45 23.85
N LYS A 34 18.23 18.46 25.16
CA LYS A 34 19.03 19.23 26.13
C LYS A 34 20.25 18.49 26.67
N GLN A 35 20.38 17.19 26.40
CA GLN A 35 21.36 16.25 26.99
C GLN A 35 21.20 16.02 28.51
N GLU A 36 20.95 17.07 29.28
CA GLU A 36 20.71 17.04 30.73
C GLU A 36 19.57 17.98 31.10
N VAL A 37 18.66 17.53 31.98
CA VAL A 37 17.49 18.33 32.40
C VAL A 37 17.21 18.13 33.88
N THR A 38 16.96 19.21 34.62
CA THR A 38 16.57 19.13 36.04
C THR A 38 15.10 18.72 36.20
N TYR A 39 14.73 18.26 37.40
CA TYR A 39 13.35 17.96 37.74
C TYR A 39 12.41 19.17 37.56
N THR A 40 12.84 20.35 38.01
CA THR A 40 12.06 21.59 37.92
C THR A 40 11.90 22.07 36.48
N GLU A 41 12.91 21.88 35.63
CA GLU A 41 12.78 22.14 34.20
C GLU A 41 11.77 21.21 33.53
N LEU A 42 11.75 19.91 33.88
CA LEU A 42 10.75 18.99 33.35
C LEU A 42 9.33 19.40 33.77
N LEU A 43 9.13 19.80 35.04
CA LEU A 43 7.82 20.30 35.50
C LEU A 43 7.36 21.51 34.70
N THR A 44 8.24 22.48 34.50
CA THR A 44 7.92 23.74 33.81
C THR A 44 7.69 23.55 32.32
N LEU A 45 8.51 22.74 31.64
CA LEU A 45 8.39 22.51 30.19
C LEU A 45 7.18 21.63 29.84
N LEU A 46 6.86 20.64 30.66
CA LEU A 46 5.73 19.74 30.42
C LEU A 46 4.40 20.28 30.97
N ASN A 47 4.45 21.29 31.85
CA ASN A 47 3.30 21.88 32.52
C ASN A 47 2.42 20.81 33.22
N VAL A 48 3.05 19.95 34.02
CA VAL A 48 2.41 18.84 34.75
C VAL A 48 2.56 18.98 36.26
N GLU A 49 1.65 18.36 37.01
CA GLU A 49 1.74 18.30 38.46
C GLU A 49 2.93 17.45 38.95
N ASP A 50 3.46 17.82 40.11
CA ASP A 50 4.61 17.17 40.76
C ASP A 50 4.43 15.65 40.94
N GLY A 51 3.29 15.23 41.50
CA GLY A 51 2.97 13.82 41.70
C GLY A 51 2.90 13.03 40.38
N LEU A 52 2.41 13.67 39.31
CA LEU A 52 2.27 13.07 38.00
C LEU A 52 3.65 12.87 37.33
N LEU A 53 4.52 13.88 37.38
CA LEU A 53 5.88 13.76 36.83
C LEU A 53 6.66 12.66 37.55
N ASN A 54 6.60 12.60 38.88
CA ASN A 54 7.25 11.55 39.67
C ASN A 54 6.77 10.14 39.28
N PHE A 55 5.47 9.97 39.02
CA PHE A 55 4.92 8.71 38.54
C PHE A 55 5.53 8.28 37.19
N HIS A 56 5.66 9.21 36.24
CA HIS A 56 6.25 8.95 34.93
C HIS A 56 7.75 8.65 35.00
N LEU A 57 8.52 9.45 35.74
CA LEU A 57 9.97 9.24 35.91
C LEU A 57 10.27 7.90 36.56
N ARG A 58 9.47 7.46 37.54
CA ARG A 58 9.62 6.13 38.16
C ARG A 58 9.47 5.00 37.15
N LYS A 59 8.52 5.10 36.22
CA LYS A 59 8.34 4.11 35.15
C LYS A 59 9.45 4.19 34.09
N MET A 60 10.00 5.37 33.86
CA MET A 60 11.08 5.60 32.88
C MET A 60 12.48 5.29 33.40
N ARG A 61 12.64 4.92 34.68
CA ARG A 61 13.96 4.61 35.29
C ARG A 61 14.90 3.77 34.40
N PRO A 62 14.46 2.71 33.69
CA PRO A 62 15.36 1.93 32.83
C PRO A 62 15.98 2.73 31.66
N LEU A 63 15.34 3.83 31.25
CA LEU A 63 15.75 4.70 30.14
C LEU A 63 16.53 5.94 30.60
N LEU A 64 16.60 6.19 31.90
CA LEU A 64 17.14 7.43 32.46
C LEU A 64 18.32 7.16 33.41
N ILE A 65 19.22 8.12 33.51
CA ILE A 65 20.30 8.19 34.49
C ILE A 65 20.11 9.46 35.31
N LEU A 66 20.10 9.35 36.64
CA LEU A 66 20.16 10.49 37.54
C LEU A 66 21.63 10.79 37.85
N THR A 67 22.09 11.98 37.50
CA THR A 67 23.47 12.42 37.73
C THR A 67 23.70 12.77 39.20
N LYS A 68 24.95 13.05 39.59
CA LYS A 68 25.28 13.46 40.96
C LYS A 68 24.76 14.87 41.27
N GLU A 69 24.57 15.66 40.22
CA GLU A 69 24.10 17.04 40.21
C GLU A 69 22.57 17.11 40.29
N GLY A 70 21.86 15.98 40.26
CA GLY A 70 20.40 15.92 40.31
C GLY A 70 19.71 16.18 38.97
N THR A 71 20.45 16.09 37.86
CA THR A 71 19.92 16.18 36.49
C THR A 71 19.59 14.79 35.94
N TYR A 72 18.65 14.73 35.01
CA TYR A 72 18.29 13.52 34.26
C TYR A 72 18.98 13.52 32.91
N MET A 73 19.60 12.38 32.58
CA MET A 73 20.19 12.04 31.28
C MET A 73 19.51 10.80 30.69
N LEU A 74 19.60 10.64 29.37
CA LEU A 74 19.23 9.36 28.75
C LEU A 74 20.32 8.31 28.96
N SER A 75 19.91 7.10 29.36
CA SER A 75 20.78 5.94 29.29
C SER A 75 21.01 5.52 27.82
N GLU A 76 21.95 4.61 27.55
CA GLU A 76 22.12 4.06 26.20
C GLU A 76 20.83 3.39 25.69
N LYS A 77 20.07 2.74 26.58
CA LYS A 77 18.73 2.23 26.25
C LYS A 77 17.75 3.36 25.95
N GLY A 78 17.80 4.46 26.71
CA GLY A 78 16.98 5.66 26.47
C GLY A 78 17.27 6.32 25.11
N LYS A 79 18.54 6.47 24.74
CA LYS A 79 18.95 6.99 23.43
C LYS A 79 18.45 6.10 22.29
N LEU A 80 18.62 4.79 22.41
CA LEU A 80 18.08 3.83 21.43
C LEU A 80 16.56 3.93 21.33
N ALA A 81 15.87 4.03 22.47
CA ALA A 81 14.42 4.18 22.52
C ALA A 81 13.95 5.47 21.83
N TYR A 82 14.67 6.58 22.03
CA TYR A 82 14.42 7.85 21.34
C TYR A 82 14.55 7.69 19.82
N TYR A 83 15.66 7.13 19.34
CA TYR A 83 15.87 6.94 17.90
C TYR A 83 14.79 6.05 17.26
N LEU A 84 14.40 4.96 17.93
CA LEU A 84 13.33 4.09 17.44
C LEU A 84 11.98 4.78 17.39
N LEU A 85 11.64 5.53 18.43
CA LEU A 85 10.39 6.28 18.50
C LEU A 85 10.34 7.36 17.42
N HIS A 86 11.38 8.18 17.31
CA HIS A 86 11.44 9.26 16.33
C HIS A 86 11.42 8.72 14.89
N PHE A 87 12.16 7.63 14.64
CA PHE A 87 12.08 6.92 13.35
C PHE A 87 10.68 6.41 13.06
N ALA A 88 9.99 5.82 14.04
CA ALA A 88 8.62 5.35 13.86
C ALA A 88 7.67 6.53 13.60
N GLU A 89 7.72 7.60 14.40
CA GLU A 89 6.90 8.78 14.25
C GLU A 89 7.12 9.47 12.89
N ASP A 90 8.35 9.64 12.45
CA ASP A 90 8.66 10.25 11.16
C ASP A 90 8.13 9.42 9.99
N ASN A 91 8.17 8.09 10.11
CA ASN A 91 7.65 7.20 9.07
C ASN A 91 6.13 7.02 9.15
N LEU A 92 5.51 7.21 10.31
CA LEU A 92 4.05 7.19 10.49
C LEU A 92 3.39 8.54 10.16
N LYS A 93 4.08 9.67 10.39
CA LYS A 93 3.62 11.03 10.05
C LYS A 93 3.73 11.31 8.54
N LYS A 94 4.54 10.55 7.79
CA LYS A 94 4.53 10.61 6.32
C LYS A 94 3.14 10.22 5.83
N PRO A 95 2.38 11.12 5.18
CA PRO A 95 1.10 10.75 4.60
C PRO A 95 1.35 9.58 3.66
N PHE A 96 0.52 8.52 3.74
CA PHE A 96 0.57 7.39 2.82
C PHE A 96 0.84 7.92 1.42
N LYS A 97 1.98 7.52 0.82
CA LYS A 97 2.51 8.13 -0.40
C LYS A 97 1.38 8.22 -1.43
N LYS A 98 0.84 9.43 -1.61
CA LYS A 98 -0.29 9.66 -2.52
C LYS A 98 0.15 9.16 -3.88
N VAL A 99 -0.59 8.21 -4.43
CA VAL A 99 -0.23 7.60 -5.71
C VAL A 99 -0.16 8.72 -6.75
N SER A 100 0.95 8.78 -7.49
CA SER A 100 1.17 9.85 -8.46
C SER A 100 0.11 9.80 -9.56
N LYS A 101 -0.33 10.97 -10.03
CA LYS A 101 -1.27 11.06 -11.16
C LYS A 101 -0.74 10.32 -12.40
N ASN A 102 0.58 10.37 -12.63
CA ASN A 102 1.24 9.66 -13.73
C ASN A 102 1.11 8.13 -13.58
N LEU A 103 1.30 7.59 -12.37
CA LEU A 103 1.15 6.16 -12.14
C LEU A 103 -0.31 5.72 -12.29
N LEU A 104 -1.26 6.55 -11.87
CA LEU A 104 -2.68 6.36 -12.13
C LEU A 104 -2.98 6.29 -13.64
N LEU A 105 -2.47 7.25 -14.41
CA LEU A 105 -2.64 7.28 -15.87
C LEU A 105 -2.04 6.02 -16.52
N LYS A 106 -0.82 5.63 -16.16
CA LYS A 106 -0.19 4.39 -16.65
C LYS A 106 -1.03 3.16 -16.33
N ARG A 107 -1.63 3.06 -15.14
CA ARG A 107 -2.53 1.95 -14.77
C ARG A 107 -3.77 1.90 -15.66
N THR A 108 -4.38 3.05 -15.93
CA THR A 108 -5.55 3.16 -16.82
C THR A 108 -5.19 2.80 -18.26
N LEU A 109 -4.08 3.33 -18.78
CA LEU A 109 -3.58 3.00 -20.13
C LEU A 109 -3.25 1.51 -20.27
N ALA A 110 -2.59 0.91 -19.28
CA ALA A 110 -2.32 -0.53 -19.29
C ALA A 110 -3.61 -1.37 -19.36
N PHE A 111 -4.65 -0.96 -18.65
CA PHE A 111 -5.96 -1.63 -18.69
C PHE A 111 -6.58 -1.58 -20.09
N PHE A 112 -6.61 -0.41 -20.71
CA PHE A 112 -7.15 -0.28 -22.07
C PHE A 112 -6.29 -1.01 -23.11
N LEU A 113 -4.97 -0.98 -22.99
CA LEU A 113 -4.08 -1.77 -23.85
C LEU A 113 -4.33 -3.27 -23.71
N ASP A 114 -4.44 -3.78 -22.48
CA ASP A 114 -4.79 -5.18 -22.23
C ASP A 114 -6.13 -5.54 -22.91
N PHE A 115 -7.14 -4.66 -22.80
CA PHE A 115 -8.46 -4.87 -23.38
C PHE A 115 -8.44 -4.83 -24.91
N ILE A 116 -7.76 -3.85 -25.52
CA ILE A 116 -7.60 -3.73 -26.97
C ILE A 116 -6.89 -4.96 -27.53
N ILE A 117 -5.81 -5.40 -26.89
CA ILE A 117 -5.07 -6.59 -27.30
C ILE A 117 -5.98 -7.81 -27.24
N LEU A 118 -6.66 -8.04 -26.10
CA LEU A 118 -7.57 -9.18 -25.95
C LEU A 118 -8.66 -9.16 -27.01
N PHE A 119 -9.30 -8.01 -27.22
CA PHE A 119 -10.39 -7.83 -28.18
C PHE A 119 -9.95 -8.01 -29.63
N PHE A 120 -8.77 -7.49 -29.98
CA PHE A 120 -8.17 -7.68 -31.31
C PHE A 120 -7.94 -9.18 -31.59
N PHE A 121 -7.33 -9.90 -30.66
CA PHE A 121 -7.08 -11.34 -30.82
C PHE A 121 -8.37 -12.17 -30.85
N THR A 122 -9.46 -11.69 -30.26
CA THR A 122 -10.71 -12.45 -30.23
C THR A 122 -11.55 -12.17 -31.46
N MET A 123 -11.68 -10.90 -31.85
CA MET A 123 -12.46 -10.52 -33.03
C MET A 123 -11.82 -10.99 -34.33
N VAL A 124 -10.50 -10.80 -34.50
CA VAL A 124 -9.82 -11.14 -35.76
C VAL A 124 -9.83 -12.65 -36.02
N PHE A 125 -9.79 -13.47 -34.98
CA PHE A 125 -9.62 -14.91 -35.13
C PHE A 125 -10.93 -15.70 -35.06
N TRP A 126 -11.99 -15.16 -34.46
CA TRP A 126 -13.17 -15.95 -34.11
C TRP A 126 -14.49 -15.42 -34.66
N ASP A 127 -14.52 -14.23 -35.27
CA ASP A 127 -15.77 -13.62 -35.70
C ASP A 127 -15.80 -13.32 -37.20
N GLU A 128 -16.59 -14.08 -37.96
CA GLU A 128 -16.85 -13.81 -39.38
C GLU A 128 -17.56 -12.46 -39.57
N HIS A 129 -18.33 -12.01 -38.58
CA HIS A 129 -18.99 -10.70 -38.59
C HIS A 129 -17.99 -9.55 -38.49
N PHE A 130 -16.81 -9.75 -37.90
CA PHE A 130 -15.76 -8.74 -37.86
C PHE A 130 -15.30 -8.36 -39.27
N PHE A 131 -15.03 -9.36 -40.12
CA PHE A 131 -14.63 -9.13 -41.52
C PHE A 131 -15.77 -8.54 -42.35
N HIS A 132 -17.02 -8.95 -42.09
CA HIS A 132 -18.18 -8.37 -42.75
C HIS A 132 -18.41 -6.91 -42.36
N PHE A 133 -18.27 -6.57 -41.07
CA PHE A 133 -18.36 -5.21 -40.54
C PHE A 133 -17.24 -4.31 -41.09
N PHE A 134 -16.00 -4.79 -41.10
CA PHE A 134 -14.89 -4.02 -41.71
C PHE A 134 -15.09 -3.86 -43.22
N GLY A 135 -15.58 -4.89 -43.90
CA GLY A 135 -15.95 -4.82 -45.31
C GLY A 135 -17.05 -3.78 -45.57
N SER A 136 -18.11 -3.76 -44.76
CA SER A 136 -19.21 -2.79 -44.90
C SER A 136 -18.78 -1.35 -44.58
N LEU A 137 -17.87 -1.16 -43.62
CA LEU A 137 -17.24 0.13 -43.30
C LEU A 137 -16.40 0.65 -44.46
N ILE A 138 -15.54 -0.20 -45.04
CA ILE A 138 -14.74 0.12 -46.22
C ILE A 138 -15.64 0.47 -47.42
N LEU A 139 -16.78 -0.21 -47.56
CA LEU A 139 -17.74 -0.02 -48.65
C LEU A 139 -18.80 1.07 -48.37
N LEU A 140 -18.71 1.79 -47.25
CA LEU A 140 -19.64 2.85 -46.81
C LEU A 140 -21.13 2.45 -46.81
N LYS A 141 -21.44 1.17 -46.56
CA LYS A 141 -22.81 0.64 -46.49
C LYS A 141 -23.24 0.44 -45.04
N ILE A 142 -23.43 1.52 -44.28
CA ILE A 142 -23.85 1.44 -42.87
C ILE A 142 -25.36 1.71 -42.80
N ASN A 143 -26.18 0.66 -42.67
CA ASN A 143 -27.61 0.79 -42.40
C ASN A 143 -27.88 1.14 -40.93
N TYR A 144 -28.95 1.90 -40.68
CA TYR A 144 -29.22 2.60 -39.40
C TYR A 144 -29.90 1.74 -38.30
N LEU A 145 -29.99 0.42 -38.46
CA LEU A 145 -30.69 -0.49 -37.54
C LEU A 145 -29.77 -1.42 -36.73
N ASP A 146 -28.45 -1.34 -36.91
CA ASP A 146 -27.52 -2.40 -36.49
C ASP A 146 -26.94 -2.24 -35.06
N ILE A 147 -27.09 -1.09 -34.41
CA ILE A 147 -26.34 -0.81 -33.16
C ILE A 147 -26.78 -1.72 -32.01
N MET A 148 -28.08 -1.96 -31.86
CA MET A 148 -28.59 -2.78 -30.75
C MET A 148 -28.31 -4.27 -30.97
N ASP A 149 -28.37 -4.74 -32.21
CA ASP A 149 -28.06 -6.12 -32.58
C ASP A 149 -26.55 -6.38 -32.47
N ILE A 150 -25.71 -5.45 -32.91
CA ILE A 150 -24.25 -5.50 -32.68
C ILE A 150 -23.93 -5.52 -31.18
N LEU A 151 -24.60 -4.71 -30.36
CA LEU A 151 -24.38 -4.73 -28.91
C LEU A 151 -24.83 -6.06 -28.27
N TYR A 152 -25.93 -6.64 -28.75
CA TYR A 152 -26.43 -7.94 -28.30
C TYR A 152 -25.48 -9.08 -28.68
N ASP A 153 -25.04 -9.12 -29.94
CA ASP A 153 -24.08 -10.12 -30.43
C ASP A 153 -22.71 -9.97 -29.77
N ILE A 154 -22.24 -8.74 -29.57
CA ILE A 154 -21.01 -8.51 -28.79
C ILE A 154 -21.18 -9.07 -27.39
N TYR A 155 -22.28 -8.76 -26.70
CA TYR A 155 -22.50 -9.22 -25.33
C TYR A 155 -22.62 -10.75 -25.23
N HIS A 156 -23.43 -11.36 -26.09
CA HIS A 156 -23.68 -12.80 -26.09
C HIS A 156 -22.42 -13.58 -26.50
N ASN A 157 -21.77 -13.15 -27.57
CA ASN A 157 -20.63 -13.87 -28.12
C ASN A 157 -19.36 -13.65 -27.30
N HIS A 158 -19.21 -12.56 -26.54
CA HIS A 158 -17.93 -12.22 -25.91
C HIS A 158 -17.90 -12.34 -24.38
N ALA A 159 -18.95 -12.86 -23.74
CA ALA A 159 -18.95 -13.09 -22.28
C ALA A 159 -17.79 -14.01 -21.82
N HIS A 160 -17.41 -14.99 -22.65
CA HIS A 160 -16.30 -15.90 -22.37
C HIS A 160 -14.93 -15.20 -22.35
N LEU A 161 -14.81 -14.01 -22.96
CA LEU A 161 -13.57 -13.23 -22.98
C LEU A 161 -13.18 -12.72 -21.60
N PHE A 162 -14.15 -12.39 -20.76
CA PHE A 162 -13.85 -11.96 -19.39
C PHE A 162 -13.21 -13.10 -18.59
N PHE A 163 -13.72 -14.32 -18.74
CA PHE A 163 -13.15 -15.49 -18.06
C PHE A 163 -11.77 -15.86 -18.61
N MET A 164 -11.61 -15.87 -19.94
CA MET A 164 -10.33 -16.10 -20.59
C MET A 164 -9.29 -15.03 -20.22
N GLY A 165 -9.69 -13.75 -20.28
CA GLY A 165 -8.87 -12.62 -19.89
C GLY A 165 -8.46 -12.69 -18.42
N TYR A 166 -9.35 -13.09 -17.53
CA TYR A 166 -9.04 -13.33 -16.12
C TYR A 166 -7.95 -14.39 -15.94
N ILE A 167 -8.06 -15.53 -16.61
CA ILE A 167 -7.05 -16.60 -16.56
C ILE A 167 -5.71 -16.11 -17.12
N ILE A 168 -5.72 -15.52 -18.32
CA ILE A 168 -4.50 -15.05 -19.01
C ILE A 168 -3.79 -13.99 -18.17
N PHE A 169 -4.50 -12.96 -17.71
CA PHE A 169 -3.89 -11.91 -16.89
C PHE A 169 -3.34 -12.48 -15.58
N THR A 170 -4.02 -13.45 -14.98
CA THR A 170 -3.56 -14.08 -13.74
C THR A 170 -2.28 -14.87 -13.93
N LEU A 171 -2.18 -15.67 -15.00
CA LEU A 171 -0.97 -16.44 -15.30
C LEU A 171 0.22 -15.53 -15.65
N LEU A 172 0.02 -14.53 -16.52
CA LEU A 172 1.08 -13.61 -16.93
C LEU A 172 1.60 -12.80 -15.73
N GLU A 173 0.69 -12.25 -14.93
CA GLU A 173 1.03 -11.39 -13.81
C GLU A 173 1.59 -12.17 -12.62
N ALA A 174 1.21 -13.44 -12.43
CA ALA A 174 1.84 -14.30 -11.41
C ALA A 174 3.31 -14.59 -11.72
N ASN A 175 3.66 -14.78 -13.00
CA ASN A 175 5.03 -15.09 -13.41
C ASN A 175 5.92 -13.85 -13.48
N THR A 176 5.42 -12.77 -14.10
CA THR A 176 6.23 -11.59 -14.43
C THR A 176 5.91 -10.37 -13.57
N GLY A 177 4.82 -10.39 -12.81
CA GLY A 177 4.22 -9.21 -12.18
C GLY A 177 3.56 -8.26 -13.19
N GLN A 178 3.47 -8.62 -14.47
CA GLN A 178 2.98 -7.76 -15.54
C GLN A 178 1.96 -8.48 -16.43
N THR A 179 1.00 -7.72 -16.93
CA THR A 179 0.23 -8.06 -18.12
C THR A 179 0.87 -7.39 -19.34
N LEU A 180 0.43 -7.72 -20.56
CA LEU A 180 1.01 -7.13 -21.78
C LEU A 180 0.93 -5.60 -21.78
N GLY A 181 -0.22 -5.03 -21.44
CA GLY A 181 -0.40 -3.57 -21.33
C GLY A 181 0.52 -2.95 -20.28
N LYS A 182 0.70 -3.61 -19.13
CA LYS A 182 1.61 -3.13 -18.06
C LYS A 182 3.08 -3.17 -18.48
N TYR A 183 3.46 -4.18 -19.27
CA TYR A 183 4.79 -4.28 -19.83
C TYR A 183 5.09 -3.08 -20.75
N PHE A 184 4.17 -2.74 -21.66
CA PHE A 184 4.32 -1.58 -22.56
C PHE A 184 4.46 -0.24 -21.82
N VAL A 185 3.70 -0.02 -20.74
CA VAL A 185 3.77 1.23 -19.97
C VAL A 185 4.81 1.21 -18.84
N ARG A 186 5.62 0.14 -18.75
CA ARG A 186 6.68 -0.05 -17.75
C ARG A 186 6.20 0.07 -16.31
N ILE A 187 5.13 -0.65 -15.96
CA ILE A 187 4.68 -0.79 -14.57
C ILE A 187 4.59 -2.26 -14.19
N LYS A 188 4.77 -2.58 -12.91
CA LYS A 188 4.75 -3.95 -12.41
C LYS A 188 4.05 -4.04 -11.07
N VAL A 189 3.49 -5.21 -10.80
CA VAL A 189 2.81 -5.53 -9.54
C VAL A 189 3.76 -6.27 -8.62
N LEU A 190 3.80 -5.80 -7.37
CA LEU A 190 4.66 -6.28 -6.32
C LEU A 190 3.84 -6.55 -5.06
N LYS A 191 4.35 -7.44 -4.20
CA LYS A 191 3.78 -7.67 -2.87
C LYS A 191 4.27 -6.59 -1.91
N THR A 192 3.38 -6.09 -1.04
CA THR A 192 3.74 -5.03 -0.08
C THR A 192 4.73 -5.50 0.99
N ASN A 193 4.79 -6.80 1.30
CA ASN A 193 5.57 -7.34 2.42
C ASN A 193 6.82 -8.12 1.98
N GLU A 194 7.44 -7.74 0.86
CA GLU A 194 8.67 -8.34 0.30
C GLU A 194 8.64 -9.84 -0.02
N ARG A 195 7.49 -10.52 0.16
CA ARG A 195 7.30 -11.90 -0.31
C ARG A 195 7.12 -11.92 -1.83
N ARG A 196 7.49 -13.04 -2.45
CA ARG A 196 7.20 -13.27 -3.88
C ARG A 196 5.69 -13.16 -4.12
N LEU A 197 5.32 -12.53 -5.23
CA LEU A 197 3.93 -12.43 -5.67
C LEU A 197 3.40 -13.84 -5.97
N THR A 198 2.32 -14.25 -5.30
CA THR A 198 1.75 -15.59 -5.48
C THR A 198 0.63 -15.59 -6.50
N LEU A 199 0.36 -16.76 -7.10
CA LEU A 199 -0.76 -16.93 -8.02
C LEU A 199 -2.11 -16.53 -7.40
N MET A 200 -2.32 -16.88 -6.13
CA MET A 200 -3.56 -16.54 -5.40
C MET A 200 -3.71 -15.03 -5.20
N ASP A 201 -2.62 -14.33 -4.87
CA ASP A 201 -2.65 -12.87 -4.71
C ASP A 201 -3.07 -12.19 -6.02
N VAL A 202 -2.52 -12.66 -7.14
CA VAL A 202 -2.83 -12.14 -8.46
C VAL A 202 -4.26 -12.48 -8.87
N ALA A 203 -4.72 -13.70 -8.59
CA ALA A 203 -6.08 -14.14 -8.86
C ALA A 203 -7.11 -13.24 -8.13
N ILE A 204 -6.96 -13.04 -6.82
CA ILE A 204 -7.82 -12.15 -6.03
C ILE A 204 -7.82 -10.73 -6.63
N ARG A 205 -6.63 -10.19 -6.92
CA ARG A 205 -6.47 -8.86 -7.50
C ARG A 205 -7.15 -8.71 -8.88
N ASN A 206 -7.02 -9.72 -9.73
CA ASN A 206 -7.56 -9.69 -11.09
C ASN A 206 -9.06 -9.96 -11.12
N LEU A 207 -9.62 -10.62 -10.10
CA LEU A 207 -11.06 -10.80 -9.96
C LEU A 207 -11.77 -9.44 -9.83
N GLY A 208 -11.21 -8.56 -8.99
CA GLY A 208 -11.64 -7.16 -8.91
C GLY A 208 -11.45 -6.40 -10.23
N LYS A 209 -10.32 -6.59 -10.92
CA LYS A 209 -10.00 -5.90 -12.18
C LYS A 209 -10.96 -6.26 -13.32
N VAL A 210 -11.28 -7.54 -13.46
CA VAL A 210 -11.96 -8.07 -14.65
C VAL A 210 -13.48 -8.04 -14.50
N PHE A 211 -14.00 -8.42 -13.32
CA PHE A 211 -15.45 -8.57 -13.13
C PHE A 211 -16.08 -7.42 -12.34
N LEU A 212 -15.33 -6.75 -11.47
CA LEU A 212 -15.89 -5.84 -10.47
C LEU A 212 -15.22 -4.46 -10.48
N LEU A 213 -14.63 -4.01 -11.59
CA LEU A 213 -13.75 -2.84 -11.59
C LEU A 213 -14.38 -1.56 -11.00
N PRO A 214 -15.64 -1.18 -11.35
CA PRO A 214 -16.27 -0.01 -10.75
C PRO A 214 -16.44 -0.15 -9.23
N LEU A 215 -16.88 -1.32 -8.77
CA LEU A 215 -17.08 -1.61 -7.35
C LEU A 215 -15.73 -1.71 -6.59
N ASP A 216 -14.71 -2.32 -7.20
CA ASP A 216 -13.34 -2.46 -6.68
C ASP A 216 -12.73 -1.07 -6.39
N LEU A 217 -12.93 -0.11 -7.29
CA LEU A 217 -12.49 1.28 -7.11
C LEU A 217 -13.30 2.01 -6.02
N LEU A 218 -14.63 1.91 -6.04
CA LEU A 218 -15.49 2.54 -5.04
C LEU A 218 -15.16 2.06 -3.62
N LEU A 219 -15.11 0.75 -3.41
CA LEU A 219 -14.75 0.16 -2.13
C LEU A 219 -13.30 0.48 -1.75
N GLY A 220 -12.39 0.56 -2.73
CA GLY A 220 -11.00 0.95 -2.49
C GLY A 220 -10.88 2.36 -1.92
N ILE A 221 -11.63 3.32 -2.47
CA ILE A 221 -11.67 4.71 -2.00
C ILE A 221 -12.29 4.81 -0.60
N ILE A 222 -13.35 4.05 -0.32
CA ILE A 222 -14.07 4.11 0.97
C ILE A 222 -13.28 3.42 2.09
N LEU A 223 -12.79 2.20 1.85
CA LEU A 223 -12.28 1.30 2.89
C LEU A 223 -10.76 1.23 2.96
N SER A 224 -10.08 1.37 1.82
CA SER A 224 -8.65 1.05 1.69
C SER A 224 -7.75 2.27 1.43
N TYR A 225 -8.35 3.45 1.19
CA TYR A 225 -7.63 4.69 0.89
C TYR A 225 -6.71 5.11 2.04
N LYS A 226 -7.16 4.97 3.29
CA LYS A 226 -6.35 5.25 4.49
C LYS A 226 -5.12 4.34 4.60
N ALA A 227 -5.12 3.18 3.95
CA ALA A 227 -3.99 2.26 3.92
C ALA A 227 -3.09 2.44 2.67
N GLY A 228 -3.35 3.46 1.85
CA GLY A 228 -2.56 3.78 0.65
C GLY A 228 -2.89 2.94 -0.60
N TYR A 229 -4.03 2.22 -0.59
CA TYR A 229 -4.48 1.44 -1.74
C TYR A 229 -5.60 2.18 -2.50
N ILE A 230 -5.61 2.02 -3.82
CA ILE A 230 -6.63 2.63 -4.70
C ILE A 230 -7.79 1.68 -4.93
N ARG A 231 -7.50 0.38 -5.03
CA ARG A 231 -8.46 -0.67 -5.32
C ARG A 231 -8.60 -1.56 -4.10
N PHE A 232 -9.82 -1.99 -3.81
CA PHE A 232 -10.11 -2.86 -2.69
C PHE A 232 -9.42 -4.22 -2.81
N PHE A 233 -9.43 -4.83 -3.99
CA PHE A 233 -8.79 -6.13 -4.20
C PHE A 233 -7.26 -6.05 -4.17
N ASP A 234 -6.66 -4.87 -4.43
CA ASP A 234 -5.22 -4.63 -4.20
C ASP A 234 -4.89 -4.68 -2.71
N PHE A 235 -5.76 -4.11 -1.87
CA PHE A 235 -5.64 -4.15 -0.41
C PHE A 235 -5.80 -5.57 0.14
N LEU A 236 -6.82 -6.32 -0.30
CA LEU A 236 -7.02 -7.72 0.10
C LEU A 236 -5.82 -8.60 -0.25
N ALA A 237 -5.32 -8.46 -1.48
CA ALA A 237 -4.16 -9.20 -1.94
C ALA A 237 -2.83 -8.67 -1.37
N LYS A 238 -2.83 -7.54 -0.64
CA LYS A 238 -1.61 -6.83 -0.18
C LYS A 238 -0.61 -6.63 -1.32
N THR A 239 -1.10 -6.13 -2.44
CA THR A 239 -0.31 -5.89 -3.66
C THR A 239 -0.33 -4.42 -4.03
N LYS A 240 0.77 -3.97 -4.63
CA LYS A 240 0.94 -2.59 -5.09
C LYS A 240 1.49 -2.58 -6.50
N VAL A 241 1.14 -1.52 -7.24
CA VAL A 241 1.68 -1.28 -8.58
C VAL A 241 2.77 -0.21 -8.45
N GLU A 242 3.93 -0.47 -9.02
CA GLU A 242 5.06 0.46 -9.07
C GLU A 242 5.64 0.54 -10.49
N GLU A 243 6.49 1.52 -10.75
CA GLU A 243 7.19 1.62 -12.03
C GLU A 243 8.22 0.50 -12.12
N ALA A 244 8.25 -0.18 -13.27
CA ALA A 244 9.28 -1.16 -13.56
C ALA A 244 10.54 -0.42 -14.02
N LEU A 245 11.69 -0.76 -13.42
CA LEU A 245 13.00 -0.31 -13.87
C LEU A 245 13.34 -0.91 -15.24
#